data_AF-A0A835M1L8-F1
#
_entry.id   AF-A0A835M1L8-F1
#
_cell.length_a   1.000
_cell.length_b   1.000
_cell.length_c   1.000
_cell.angle_alpha   90.00
_cell.angle_beta   90.00
_cell.angle_gamma   90.00
#
_symmetry.space_group_name_H-M   'P 1'
#
loop_
_entity.id
_entity.type
_entity.pdbx_description
1 polymer ?
#
loop_
_entity_poly.entity_id
_entity_poly.type
_entity_poly.pdbx_seq_one_letter_code
_entity_poly.pdbx_strand_id
1 'polypeptide(L)'
;MSNSRVTITQREQWMVESKVSEIYQLFSSFPHHAQTLMLDVQRDEHMEYLNKGLKQLGPSFCVLDANRPWLCYWILHSMALLGESVDCDLENGAVDFLSCCQMPHLATTYAAVNSLLTLGGERALSSINRWMHNAGEMDVRACYTAISVASILNILDDELVQNVGNFILRCQTYEGGIAGEPGSEAHGGYTFCGLATMILIDEADRLDLPSLLDWVVFRQGVECGFQGRANKLVDGCYSFWQGGVFALIQRLPSVAGQHLKLNVGEGETRGSTQNVGSFNVSDLEEGSGSLNTYDKNYSDIGFSYIKRPAESGPLFHSIALQQYILLCSQVYPFVLKCINCLILSCGLAHESGAAVSQFVLPGKYGSVSFATSPKT
;
A
#
# COMPACT_ATOMS: atom_id res chain seq x y z
N MET A 1 -28.30 23.74 -26.92
CA MET A 1 -27.26 23.19 -26.03
C MET A 1 -27.04 24.19 -24.92
N SER A 2 -27.40 23.85 -23.68
CA SER A 2 -27.23 24.78 -22.54
C SER A 2 -25.74 25.05 -22.34
N ASN A 3 -25.36 26.33 -22.23
CA ASN A 3 -24.03 26.75 -21.78
C ASN A 3 -23.80 26.28 -20.33
N SER A 4 -23.45 25.01 -20.12
CA SER A 4 -23.03 24.55 -18.81
C SER A 4 -21.67 25.18 -18.50
N ARG A 5 -21.62 26.01 -17.47
CA ARG A 5 -20.38 26.65 -17.02
C ARG A 5 -19.42 25.56 -16.52
N VAL A 6 -18.26 25.45 -17.16
CA VAL A 6 -17.18 24.53 -16.79
C VAL A 6 -16.77 24.78 -15.33
N THR A 7 -16.73 23.71 -14.52
CA THR A 7 -16.30 23.78 -13.13
C THR A 7 -14.78 23.86 -13.01
N ILE A 8 -14.27 24.21 -11.82
CA ILE A 8 -12.82 24.21 -11.55
C ILE A 8 -12.25 22.81 -11.78
N THR A 9 -12.91 21.78 -11.23
CA THR A 9 -12.52 20.39 -11.39
C THR A 9 -12.42 19.97 -12.84
N GLN A 10 -13.42 20.27 -13.67
CA GLN A 10 -13.39 19.92 -15.10
C GLN A 10 -12.22 20.62 -15.81
N ARG A 11 -11.99 21.90 -15.49
CA ARG A 11 -10.88 22.65 -16.09
C ARG A 11 -9.53 22.07 -15.71
N GLU A 12 -9.31 21.77 -14.44
CA GLU A 12 -8.06 21.17 -13.94
C GLU A 12 -7.82 19.79 -14.56
N GLN A 13 -8.86 18.95 -14.61
CA GLN A 13 -8.81 17.64 -15.23
C GLN A 13 -8.41 17.73 -16.71
N TRP A 14 -9.08 18.57 -17.51
CA TRP A 14 -8.75 18.74 -18.92
C TRP A 14 -7.32 19.26 -19.15
N MET A 15 -6.80 20.10 -18.26
CA MET A 15 -5.41 20.56 -18.35
C MET A 15 -4.41 19.42 -18.13
N VAL A 16 -4.68 18.51 -17.19
CA VAL A 16 -3.82 17.34 -16.94
C VAL A 16 -3.95 16.34 -18.07
N GLU A 17 -5.16 16.02 -18.51
CA GLU A 17 -5.42 15.12 -19.63
C GLU A 17 -4.72 15.60 -20.90
N SER A 18 -4.76 16.91 -21.19
CA SER A 18 -4.07 17.47 -22.36
C SER A 18 -2.55 17.25 -22.28
N LYS A 19 -1.94 17.55 -21.12
CA LYS A 19 -0.50 17.37 -20.91
C LYS A 19 -0.07 15.91 -20.99
N VAL A 20 -0.83 15.01 -20.37
CA VAL A 20 -0.53 13.57 -20.43
C VAL A 20 -0.71 13.08 -21.87
N SER A 21 -1.79 13.47 -22.55
CA SER A 21 -2.01 13.13 -23.95
C SER A 21 -0.87 13.61 -24.86
N GLU A 22 -0.30 14.79 -24.64
CA GLU A 22 0.87 15.28 -25.39
C GLU A 22 2.07 14.34 -25.24
N ILE A 23 2.32 13.82 -24.03
CA ILE A 23 3.40 12.85 -23.77
C ILE A 23 3.15 11.56 -24.55
N TYR A 24 1.93 11.02 -24.52
CA TYR A 24 1.58 9.79 -25.25
C TYR A 24 1.62 10.00 -26.77
N GLN A 25 1.21 11.16 -27.26
CA GLN A 25 1.30 11.51 -28.69
C GLN A 25 2.76 11.58 -29.14
N LEU A 26 3.61 12.24 -28.35
CA LEU A 26 5.05 12.29 -28.62
C LEU A 26 5.65 10.88 -28.63
N PHE A 27 5.35 10.06 -27.61
CA PHE A 27 5.77 8.66 -27.56
C PHE A 27 5.35 7.86 -28.80
N SER A 28 4.09 8.00 -29.21
CA SER A 28 3.54 7.30 -30.38
C SER A 28 4.19 7.71 -31.71
N SER A 29 4.80 8.91 -31.77
CA SER A 29 5.47 9.42 -32.97
C SER A 29 6.86 8.82 -33.20
N PHE A 30 7.47 8.21 -32.18
CA PHE A 30 8.81 7.63 -32.29
C PHE A 30 8.81 6.24 -32.93
N PRO A 31 9.89 5.84 -33.63
CA PRO A 31 10.07 4.47 -34.09
C PRO A 31 10.12 3.47 -32.92
N HIS A 32 9.71 2.22 -33.16
CA HIS A 32 9.63 1.17 -32.11
C HIS A 32 10.90 1.01 -31.26
N HIS A 33 12.10 1.09 -31.87
CA HIS A 33 13.34 0.98 -31.10
C HIS A 33 13.51 2.13 -30.08
N ALA A 34 13.14 3.36 -30.47
CA ALA A 34 13.19 4.51 -29.56
C ALA A 34 12.08 4.43 -28.50
N GLN A 35 10.90 3.90 -28.84
CA GLN A 35 9.84 3.64 -27.86
C GLN A 35 10.29 2.67 -26.77
N THR A 36 11.02 1.61 -27.12
CA THR A 36 11.58 0.67 -26.12
C THR A 36 12.48 1.39 -25.14
N LEU A 37 13.41 2.23 -25.62
CA LEU A 37 14.32 3.01 -24.77
C LEU A 37 13.58 4.00 -23.85
N MET A 38 12.48 4.59 -24.32
CA MET A 38 11.63 5.47 -23.51
C MET A 38 10.79 4.72 -22.46
N LEU A 39 10.65 3.40 -22.57
CA LEU A 39 9.97 2.58 -21.57
C LEU A 39 10.95 1.90 -20.61
N ASP A 40 12.24 2.25 -20.68
CA ASP A 40 13.23 1.79 -19.71
C ASP A 40 13.30 2.71 -18.49
N VAL A 41 13.48 2.09 -17.31
CA VAL A 41 13.72 2.82 -16.07
C VAL A 41 15.14 3.39 -16.11
N GLN A 42 15.28 4.72 -15.90
CA GLN A 42 16.57 5.41 -15.85
C GLN A 42 17.30 5.13 -14.52
N ARG A 43 17.73 3.87 -14.34
CA ARG A 43 18.32 3.35 -13.10
C ARG A 43 19.48 4.21 -12.60
N ASP A 44 20.42 4.57 -13.48
CA ASP A 44 21.64 5.27 -13.08
C ASP A 44 21.34 6.70 -12.59
N GLU A 45 20.44 7.42 -13.26
CA GLU A 45 19.98 8.75 -12.85
C GLU A 45 19.25 8.70 -11.51
N HIS A 46 18.40 7.69 -11.32
CA HIS A 46 17.70 7.43 -10.08
C HIS A 46 18.68 7.12 -8.93
N MET A 47 19.67 6.27 -9.17
CA MET A 47 20.69 5.93 -8.18
C MET A 47 21.57 7.12 -7.82
N GLU A 48 21.94 7.97 -8.79
CA GLU A 48 22.69 9.19 -8.52
C GLU A 48 21.88 10.15 -7.63
N TYR A 49 20.60 10.34 -7.93
CA TYR A 49 19.69 11.17 -7.15
C TYR A 49 19.54 10.64 -5.70
N LEU A 50 19.30 9.34 -5.55
CA LEU A 50 19.12 8.68 -4.25
C LEU A 50 20.40 8.76 -3.39
N ASN A 51 21.56 8.46 -3.98
CA ASN A 51 22.84 8.53 -3.27
C ASN A 51 23.16 9.95 -2.77
N LYS A 52 22.88 10.97 -3.57
CA LYS A 52 23.02 12.37 -3.15
C LYS A 52 22.06 12.70 -2.01
N GLY A 53 20.79 12.31 -2.16
CA GLY A 53 19.75 12.58 -1.17
C GLY A 53 19.98 11.92 0.19
N LEU A 54 20.59 10.73 0.22
CA LEU A 54 20.93 10.04 1.47
C LEU A 54 22.04 10.76 2.25
N LYS A 55 22.99 11.37 1.53
CA LYS A 55 24.15 12.06 2.10
C LYS A 55 23.82 13.48 2.54
N GLN A 56 23.17 14.25 1.67
CA GLN A 56 22.91 15.66 1.91
C GLN A 56 21.67 16.13 1.15
N LEU A 57 20.81 16.87 1.84
CA LEU A 57 19.63 17.50 1.26
C LEU A 57 19.80 19.01 1.17
N GLY A 58 19.23 19.61 0.13
CA GLY A 58 19.20 21.06 -0.04
C GLY A 58 18.26 21.75 0.96
N PRO A 59 18.40 23.08 1.16
CA PRO A 59 17.59 23.84 2.14
C PRO A 59 16.07 23.75 1.94
N SER A 60 15.61 23.47 0.71
CA SER A 60 14.18 23.30 0.41
C SER A 60 13.54 22.10 1.13
N PHE A 61 14.33 21.16 1.65
CA PHE A 61 13.84 20.02 2.41
C PHE A 61 13.56 20.35 3.89
N CYS A 62 13.73 21.60 4.33
CA CYS A 62 13.44 22.00 5.72
C CYS A 62 11.99 21.71 6.15
N VAL A 63 11.04 21.70 5.21
CA VAL A 63 9.64 21.33 5.48
C VAL A 63 9.47 19.85 5.86
N LEU A 64 10.48 19.02 5.62
CA LEU A 64 10.54 17.60 5.98
C LEU A 64 11.49 17.32 7.14
N ASP A 65 11.92 18.33 7.90
CA ASP A 65 12.86 18.14 9.03
C ASP A 65 12.30 17.20 10.11
N ALA A 66 11.00 17.30 10.40
CA ALA A 66 10.29 16.37 11.29
C ALA A 66 10.02 14.98 10.66
N ASN A 67 10.32 14.80 9.36
CA ASN A 67 10.05 13.59 8.58
C ASN A 67 11.35 12.95 8.04
N ARG A 68 12.49 13.22 8.66
CA ARG A 68 13.77 12.65 8.22
C ARG A 68 13.81 11.11 8.20
N PRO A 69 13.17 10.38 9.14
CA PRO A 69 13.03 8.93 9.00
C PRO A 69 12.29 8.49 7.73
N TRP A 70 11.28 9.26 7.26
CA TRP A 70 10.63 9.01 5.98
C TRP A 70 11.57 9.19 4.80
N LEU A 71 12.44 10.20 4.83
CA LEU A 71 13.47 10.39 3.80
C LEU A 71 14.41 9.18 3.73
N CYS A 72 14.86 8.66 4.88
CA CYS A 72 15.64 7.42 4.93
C CYS A 72 14.87 6.24 4.32
N TYR A 73 13.62 6.03 4.73
CA TYR A 73 12.80 4.92 4.23
C TYR A 73 12.60 5.01 2.73
N TRP A 74 12.15 6.15 2.24
CA TRP A 74 11.88 6.33 0.83
C TRP A 74 13.13 6.13 -0.03
N ILE A 75 14.28 6.64 0.42
CA ILE A 75 15.54 6.51 -0.32
C ILE A 75 16.05 5.07 -0.30
N LEU A 76 16.23 4.50 0.89
CA LEU A 76 16.77 3.14 1.06
C LEU A 76 15.86 2.09 0.40
N HIS A 77 14.54 2.23 0.54
CA HIS A 77 13.59 1.34 -0.09
C HIS A 77 13.62 1.47 -1.61
N SER A 78 13.77 2.68 -2.17
CA SER A 78 13.93 2.85 -3.62
C SER A 78 15.21 2.18 -4.14
N MET A 79 16.34 2.31 -3.41
CA MET A 79 17.58 1.62 -3.76
C MET A 79 17.39 0.09 -3.73
N ALA A 80 16.72 -0.43 -2.71
CA ALA A 80 16.42 -1.86 -2.59
C ALA A 80 15.48 -2.37 -3.69
N LEU A 81 14.48 -1.58 -4.12
CA LEU A 81 13.60 -1.91 -5.23
C LEU A 81 14.32 -1.88 -6.59
N LEU A 82 15.31 -1.01 -6.73
CA LEU A 82 16.24 -1.08 -7.87
C LEU A 82 17.13 -2.34 -7.73
N GLY A 83 17.30 -2.93 -6.56
CA GLY A 83 18.19 -4.08 -6.35
C GLY A 83 19.64 -3.63 -6.12
N GLU A 84 19.81 -2.41 -5.62
CA GLU A 84 21.09 -1.87 -5.15
C GLU A 84 21.17 -1.91 -3.62
N SER A 85 22.39 -1.83 -3.11
CA SER A 85 22.69 -1.70 -1.69
C SER A 85 23.54 -0.46 -1.44
N VAL A 86 23.50 0.05 -0.21
CA VAL A 86 24.40 1.14 0.21
C VAL A 86 25.75 0.58 0.63
N ASP A 87 26.79 1.40 0.55
CA ASP A 87 28.10 1.03 1.12
C ASP A 87 28.04 0.96 2.66
N CYS A 88 29.03 0.28 3.26
CA CYS A 88 29.07 0.06 4.71
C CYS A 88 29.07 1.37 5.52
N ASP A 89 29.68 2.44 5.01
CA ASP A 89 29.78 3.71 5.73
C ASP A 89 28.42 4.40 5.78
N LEU A 90 27.69 4.41 4.67
CA LEU A 90 26.32 4.91 4.58
C LEU A 90 25.33 4.05 5.36
N GLU A 91 25.47 2.73 5.32
CA GLU A 91 24.66 1.82 6.12
C GLU A 91 24.82 2.14 7.61
N ASN A 92 26.06 2.18 8.09
CA ASN A 92 26.35 2.47 9.49
C ASN A 92 25.87 3.86 9.89
N GLY A 93 26.08 4.88 9.05
CA GLY A 93 25.60 6.24 9.30
C GLY A 93 24.06 6.33 9.33
N ALA A 94 23.36 5.59 8.47
CA ALA A 94 21.90 5.50 8.47
C ALA A 94 21.38 4.80 9.72
N VAL A 95 22.00 3.69 10.14
CA VAL A 95 21.64 2.99 11.39
C VAL A 95 21.85 3.91 12.60
N ASP A 96 23.00 4.58 12.69
CA ASP A 96 23.30 5.50 13.79
C ASP A 96 22.30 6.66 13.82
N PHE A 97 22.02 7.27 12.67
CA PHE A 97 21.02 8.32 12.54
C PHE A 97 19.63 7.86 12.98
N LEU A 98 19.17 6.71 12.48
CA LEU A 98 17.85 6.18 12.78
C LEU A 98 17.73 5.78 14.25
N SER A 99 18.81 5.26 14.87
CA SER A 99 18.83 4.95 16.31
C SER A 99 18.64 6.20 17.17
N CYS A 100 19.14 7.37 16.71
CA CYS A 100 18.94 8.65 17.37
C CYS A 100 17.55 9.26 17.12
N CYS A 101 16.90 8.87 16.02
CA CYS A 101 15.63 9.45 15.56
C CYS A 101 14.41 8.62 15.90
N GLN A 102 14.53 7.65 16.80
CA GLN A 102 13.39 6.88 17.33
C GLN A 102 12.58 7.68 18.35
N MET A 103 12.31 8.94 17.97
CA MET A 103 11.39 9.83 18.64
C MET A 103 9.99 9.28 18.47
N PRO A 104 9.15 9.37 19.50
CA PRO A 104 7.90 8.64 19.51
C PRO A 104 6.88 9.43 18.67
N HIS A 105 6.68 9.02 17.41
CA HIS A 105 5.58 9.38 16.52
C HIS A 105 5.37 8.24 15.51
N LEU A 106 4.15 7.69 15.39
CA LEU A 106 3.92 6.42 14.69
C LEU A 106 4.40 6.43 13.23
N ALA A 107 4.17 7.54 12.52
CA ALA A 107 4.62 7.67 11.13
C ALA A 107 6.14 7.56 10.99
N THR A 108 6.91 8.23 11.84
CA THR A 108 8.39 8.18 11.80
C THR A 108 8.93 6.88 12.40
N THR A 109 8.23 6.26 13.35
CA THR A 109 8.54 4.92 13.84
C THR A 109 8.39 3.89 12.72
N TYR A 110 7.27 3.90 11.99
CA TYR A 110 7.06 3.03 10.82
C TYR A 110 8.19 3.20 9.79
N ALA A 111 8.53 4.44 9.45
CA ALA A 111 9.60 4.71 8.50
C ALA A 111 10.96 4.22 9.01
N ALA A 112 11.32 4.52 10.26
CA ALA A 112 12.59 4.10 10.84
C ALA A 112 12.72 2.56 10.91
N VAL A 113 11.67 1.87 11.37
CA VAL A 113 11.64 0.41 11.44
C VAL A 113 11.80 -0.19 10.04
N ASN A 114 11.04 0.31 9.05
CA ASN A 114 11.15 -0.21 7.69
C ASN A 114 12.49 0.13 7.01
N SER A 115 13.11 1.26 7.32
CA SER A 115 14.48 1.55 6.89
C SER A 115 15.48 0.53 7.46
N LEU A 116 15.42 0.26 8.77
CA LEU A 116 16.31 -0.69 9.43
C LEU A 116 16.09 -2.11 8.93
N LEU A 117 14.84 -2.50 8.66
CA LEU A 117 14.51 -3.79 8.04
C LEU A 117 15.01 -3.89 6.59
N THR A 118 14.96 -2.78 5.84
CA THR A 118 15.46 -2.72 4.45
C THR A 118 16.98 -2.87 4.40
N LEU A 119 17.70 -2.22 5.33
CA LEU A 119 19.15 -2.42 5.49
C LEU A 119 19.47 -3.86 5.92
N GLY A 120 18.70 -4.36 6.88
CA GLY A 120 18.92 -5.69 7.46
C GLY A 120 20.21 -5.77 8.27
N GLY A 121 20.66 -6.99 8.56
CA GLY A 121 21.87 -7.22 9.36
C GLY A 121 21.65 -7.02 10.87
N GLU A 122 22.50 -7.67 11.66
CA GLU A 122 22.33 -7.74 13.12
C GLU A 122 22.33 -6.36 13.78
N ARG A 123 23.19 -5.44 13.29
CA ARG A 123 23.29 -4.07 13.82
C ARG A 123 22.03 -3.24 13.59
N ALA A 124 21.46 -3.25 12.38
CA ALA A 124 20.26 -2.48 12.10
C ALA A 124 19.06 -3.03 12.87
N LEU A 125 18.90 -4.36 12.90
CA LEU A 125 17.79 -5.03 13.57
C LEU A 125 17.84 -4.86 15.10
N SER A 126 19.03 -4.94 15.71
CA SER A 126 19.21 -4.69 17.15
C SER A 126 19.02 -3.23 17.55
N SER A 127 19.07 -2.30 16.60
CA SER A 127 18.85 -0.88 16.85
C SER A 127 17.37 -0.50 16.95
N ILE A 128 16.44 -1.39 16.64
CA ILE A 128 15.00 -1.10 16.69
C ILE A 128 14.51 -1.01 18.14
N ASN A 129 13.97 0.14 18.53
CA ASN A 129 13.39 0.41 19.85
C ASN A 129 11.85 0.50 19.78
N ARG A 130 11.19 0.20 20.89
CA ARG A 130 9.75 -0.06 20.99
C ARG A 130 8.91 1.14 21.45
N TRP A 131 9.40 2.37 21.30
CA TRP A 131 8.69 3.54 21.83
C TRP A 131 7.64 4.07 20.87
N MET A 132 6.42 4.18 21.36
CA MET A 132 5.29 4.83 20.69
C MET A 132 4.92 6.12 21.43
N HIS A 133 4.37 7.08 20.68
CA HIS A 133 4.00 8.40 21.18
C HIS A 133 2.81 8.39 22.14
N ASN A 134 2.70 9.51 22.86
CA ASN A 134 1.55 9.87 23.66
C ASN A 134 0.96 11.16 23.06
N ALA A 135 -0.35 11.19 22.79
CA ALA A 135 -1.11 12.34 22.27
C ALA A 135 -0.73 12.88 20.87
N GLY A 136 -1.22 12.24 19.79
CA GLY A 136 -1.17 12.70 18.40
C GLY A 136 -2.55 12.70 17.71
N GLU A 137 -2.61 12.97 16.41
CA GLU A 137 -3.85 12.85 15.65
C GLU A 137 -4.31 11.39 15.53
N MET A 138 -5.62 11.18 15.44
CA MET A 138 -6.21 9.84 15.38
C MET A 138 -6.90 9.62 14.04
N ASP A 139 -6.17 9.01 13.10
CA ASP A 139 -6.70 8.57 11.83
C ASP A 139 -6.20 7.16 11.46
N VAL A 140 -6.72 6.59 10.37
CA VAL A 140 -6.39 5.22 9.92
C VAL A 140 -4.88 5.00 9.65
N ARG A 141 -4.07 6.04 9.41
CA ARG A 141 -2.61 5.91 9.31
C ARG A 141 -2.00 5.51 10.66
N ALA A 142 -2.51 6.06 11.76
CA ALA A 142 -2.06 5.69 13.10
C ALA A 142 -2.33 4.19 13.36
N CYS A 143 -3.51 3.69 12.99
CA CYS A 143 -3.82 2.27 13.06
C CYS A 143 -2.82 1.43 12.25
N TYR A 144 -2.60 1.77 10.98
CA TYR A 144 -1.71 1.00 10.11
C TYR A 144 -0.26 1.02 10.58
N THR A 145 0.28 2.19 10.91
CA THR A 145 1.67 2.32 11.33
C THR A 145 1.95 1.61 12.66
N ALA A 146 1.01 1.67 13.62
CA ALA A 146 1.10 0.93 14.87
C ALA A 146 1.03 -0.60 14.64
N ILE A 147 -0.01 -1.07 13.95
CA ILE A 147 -0.25 -2.50 13.74
C ILE A 147 0.83 -3.13 12.85
N SER A 148 1.31 -2.42 11.83
CA SER A 148 2.39 -2.88 10.96
C SER A 148 3.70 -3.07 11.74
N VAL A 149 4.09 -2.09 12.56
CA VAL A 149 5.31 -2.19 13.37
C VAL A 149 5.15 -3.30 14.43
N ALA A 150 4.01 -3.36 15.11
CA ALA A 150 3.75 -4.36 16.13
C ALA A 150 3.75 -5.79 15.56
N SER A 151 3.14 -5.99 14.38
CA SER A 151 3.13 -7.27 13.68
C SER A 151 4.55 -7.70 13.29
N ILE A 152 5.33 -6.83 12.65
CA ILE A 152 6.69 -7.18 12.20
C ILE A 152 7.65 -7.45 13.37
N LEU A 153 7.50 -6.73 14.49
CA LEU A 153 8.31 -6.94 15.70
C LEU A 153 7.79 -8.07 16.59
N ASN A 154 6.72 -8.77 16.17
CA ASN A 154 6.07 -9.83 16.92
C ASN A 154 5.68 -9.42 18.35
N ILE A 155 5.05 -8.25 18.46
CA ILE A 155 4.53 -7.66 19.71
C ILE A 155 3.04 -7.30 19.60
N LEU A 156 2.35 -7.79 18.56
CA LEU A 156 0.92 -7.60 18.39
C LEU A 156 0.15 -8.51 19.36
N ASP A 157 -0.80 -7.95 20.11
CA ASP A 157 -1.62 -8.66 21.08
C ASP A 157 -3.09 -8.17 21.06
N ASP A 158 -3.95 -8.87 21.81
CA ASP A 158 -5.38 -8.57 21.87
C ASP A 158 -5.69 -7.17 22.44
N GLU A 159 -4.85 -6.67 23.35
CA GLU A 159 -5.03 -5.34 23.93
C GLU A 159 -4.78 -4.25 22.88
N LEU A 160 -3.72 -4.37 22.10
CA LEU A 160 -3.38 -3.43 21.03
C LEU A 160 -4.38 -3.46 19.88
N VAL A 161 -4.95 -4.62 19.56
CA VAL A 161 -5.95 -4.79 18.49
C VAL A 161 -7.35 -4.34 18.92
N GLN A 162 -7.59 -4.22 20.23
CA GLN A 162 -8.91 -3.92 20.77
C GLN A 162 -9.54 -2.68 20.11
N ASN A 163 -10.73 -2.86 19.52
CA ASN A 163 -11.51 -1.84 18.83
C ASN A 163 -10.87 -1.21 17.57
N VAL A 164 -9.68 -1.64 17.14
CA VAL A 164 -9.04 -1.12 15.90
C VAL A 164 -9.93 -1.40 14.69
N GLY A 165 -10.44 -2.62 14.55
CA GLY A 165 -11.35 -2.96 13.45
C GLY A 165 -12.68 -2.20 13.52
N ASN A 166 -13.25 -2.01 14.72
CA ASN A 166 -14.45 -1.19 14.91
C ASN A 166 -14.26 0.27 14.48
N PHE A 167 -13.06 0.84 14.70
CA PHE A 167 -12.73 2.16 14.22
C PHE A 167 -12.67 2.20 12.69
N ILE A 168 -11.94 1.28 12.06
CA ILE A 168 -11.76 1.22 10.60
C ILE A 168 -13.09 0.97 9.88
N LEU A 169 -13.97 0.13 10.42
CA LEU A 169 -15.30 -0.11 9.83
C LEU A 169 -16.14 1.15 9.74
N ARG A 170 -16.04 2.05 10.74
CA ARG A 170 -16.74 3.36 10.70
C ARG A 170 -16.11 4.34 9.71
N CYS A 171 -14.88 4.06 9.26
CA CYS A 171 -14.18 4.85 8.24
C CYS A 171 -14.49 4.39 6.81
N GLN A 172 -15.07 3.20 6.60
CA GLN A 172 -15.55 2.81 5.27
C GLN A 172 -16.75 3.68 4.90
N THR A 173 -16.67 4.37 3.76
CA THR A 173 -17.66 5.37 3.36
C THR A 173 -18.71 4.78 2.44
N TYR A 174 -19.77 5.56 2.17
CA TYR A 174 -20.78 5.20 1.17
C TYR A 174 -20.21 5.00 -0.24
N GLU A 175 -19.01 5.52 -0.51
CA GLU A 175 -18.34 5.37 -1.79
C GLU A 175 -17.74 3.96 -1.95
N GLY A 176 -17.51 3.25 -0.85
CA GLY A 176 -16.89 1.92 -0.78
C GLY A 176 -15.44 1.92 -0.27
N GLY A 177 -14.70 3.01 -0.51
CA GLY A 177 -13.34 3.18 0.02
C GLY A 177 -13.31 3.56 1.51
N ILE A 178 -12.11 3.70 2.08
CA ILE A 178 -11.91 4.02 3.50
C ILE A 178 -11.35 5.44 3.64
N ALA A 179 -11.92 6.21 4.56
CA ALA A 179 -11.50 7.55 4.94
C ALA A 179 -10.48 7.53 6.09
N GLY A 180 -9.86 8.68 6.38
CA GLY A 180 -8.94 8.80 7.51
C GLY A 180 -9.66 8.71 8.86
N GLU A 181 -10.88 9.24 8.92
CA GLU A 181 -11.72 9.29 10.11
C GLU A 181 -13.19 9.04 9.71
N PRO A 182 -14.04 8.58 10.65
CA PRO A 182 -15.45 8.36 10.37
C PRO A 182 -16.15 9.60 9.81
N GLY A 183 -16.89 9.43 8.72
CA GLY A 183 -17.64 10.52 8.06
C GLY A 183 -16.83 11.39 7.10
N SER A 184 -15.52 11.17 6.96
CA SER A 184 -14.69 11.82 5.93
C SER A 184 -14.80 11.12 4.56
N GLU A 185 -14.24 11.73 3.51
CA GLU A 185 -14.20 11.20 2.14
C GLU A 185 -13.24 10.02 2.02
N ALA A 186 -13.60 9.01 1.21
CA ALA A 186 -12.72 7.88 0.93
C ALA A 186 -11.44 8.33 0.22
N HIS A 187 -10.29 7.74 0.56
CA HIS A 187 -8.99 8.14 0.02
C HIS A 187 -8.05 6.96 -0.15
N GLY A 188 -7.29 6.92 -1.25
CA GLY A 188 -6.44 5.77 -1.59
C GLY A 188 -5.43 5.41 -0.49
N GLY A 189 -4.73 6.41 0.05
CA GLY A 189 -3.82 6.21 1.19
C GLY A 189 -4.50 5.61 2.43
N TYR A 190 -5.63 6.18 2.88
CA TYR A 190 -6.37 5.65 4.03
C TYR A 190 -7.01 4.29 3.73
N THR A 191 -7.40 4.05 2.48
CA THR A 191 -7.93 2.76 2.00
C THR A 191 -6.88 1.66 2.07
N PHE A 192 -5.66 1.93 1.61
CA PHE A 192 -4.55 1.02 1.80
C PHE A 192 -4.28 0.76 3.28
N CYS A 193 -4.12 1.82 4.08
CA CYS A 193 -3.84 1.70 5.51
C CYS A 193 -4.93 0.89 6.24
N GLY A 194 -6.21 1.17 5.96
CA GLY A 194 -7.35 0.50 6.57
C GLY A 194 -7.40 -0.97 6.19
N LEU A 195 -7.37 -1.30 4.90
CA LEU A 195 -7.42 -2.68 4.43
C LEU A 195 -6.22 -3.49 4.94
N ALA A 196 -5.01 -2.94 4.83
CA ALA A 196 -3.79 -3.57 5.33
C ALA A 196 -3.86 -3.87 6.83
N THR A 197 -4.39 -2.93 7.61
CA THR A 197 -4.60 -3.12 9.06
C THR A 197 -5.60 -4.23 9.33
N MET A 198 -6.76 -4.22 8.66
CA MET A 198 -7.79 -5.24 8.82
C MET A 198 -7.28 -6.65 8.44
N ILE A 199 -6.37 -6.75 7.47
CA ILE A 199 -5.70 -8.01 7.13
C ILE A 199 -4.76 -8.45 8.25
N LEU A 200 -3.92 -7.55 8.78
CA LEU A 200 -2.94 -7.88 9.82
C LEU A 200 -3.58 -8.31 11.15
N ILE A 201 -4.80 -7.86 11.43
CA ILE A 201 -5.57 -8.26 12.62
C ILE A 201 -6.59 -9.39 12.34
N ASP A 202 -6.55 -9.97 11.13
CA ASP A 202 -7.45 -11.05 10.67
C ASP A 202 -8.94 -10.70 10.82
N GLU A 203 -9.32 -9.55 10.26
CA GLU A 203 -10.68 -9.00 10.28
C GLU A 203 -11.13 -8.43 8.92
N ALA A 204 -10.36 -8.65 7.85
CA ALA A 204 -10.66 -8.10 6.53
C ALA A 204 -12.04 -8.50 5.97
N ASP A 205 -12.59 -9.63 6.41
CA ASP A 205 -13.92 -10.13 6.07
C ASP A 205 -15.07 -9.27 6.63
N ARG A 206 -14.79 -8.43 7.63
CA ARG A 206 -15.77 -7.49 8.20
C ARG A 206 -16.03 -6.27 7.31
N LEU A 207 -15.12 -5.95 6.38
CA LEU A 207 -15.29 -4.85 5.43
C LEU A 207 -16.30 -5.23 4.34
N ASP A 208 -17.01 -4.24 3.79
CA ASP A 208 -17.75 -4.41 2.54
C ASP A 208 -16.74 -4.43 1.37
N LEU A 209 -16.13 -5.60 1.15
CA LEU A 209 -15.10 -5.81 0.11
C LEU A 209 -15.63 -5.61 -1.32
N PRO A 210 -16.88 -5.97 -1.68
CA PRO A 210 -17.43 -5.66 -2.99
C PRO A 210 -17.50 -4.17 -3.29
N SER A 211 -18.05 -3.35 -2.38
CA SER A 211 -18.08 -1.89 -2.57
C SER A 211 -16.68 -1.28 -2.60
N LEU A 212 -15.75 -1.82 -1.82
CA LEU A 212 -14.35 -1.41 -1.83
C LEU A 212 -13.69 -1.70 -3.18
N LEU A 213 -13.93 -2.88 -3.76
CA LEU A 213 -13.44 -3.24 -5.07
C LEU A 213 -13.99 -2.29 -6.14
N ASP A 214 -15.31 -2.08 -6.15
CA ASP A 214 -15.97 -1.14 -7.05
C ASP A 214 -15.37 0.26 -6.92
N TRP A 215 -15.15 0.73 -5.71
CA TRP A 215 -14.54 2.04 -5.48
C TRP A 215 -13.14 2.14 -6.09
N VAL A 216 -12.27 1.16 -5.83
CA VAL A 216 -10.86 1.24 -6.25
C VAL A 216 -10.68 1.08 -7.77
N VAL A 217 -11.53 0.31 -8.46
CA VAL A 217 -11.47 0.21 -9.94
C VAL A 217 -11.74 1.54 -10.63
N PHE A 218 -12.66 2.36 -10.10
CA PHE A 218 -12.94 3.71 -10.62
C PHE A 218 -11.86 4.75 -10.25
N ARG A 219 -10.73 4.33 -9.68
CA ARG A 219 -9.59 5.21 -9.41
C ARG A 219 -8.57 5.22 -10.53
N GLN A 220 -8.57 4.26 -11.45
CA GLN A 220 -7.71 4.34 -12.63
C GLN A 220 -8.33 5.33 -13.63
N GLY A 221 -7.63 6.43 -13.88
CA GLY A 221 -8.08 7.51 -14.76
C GLY A 221 -7.82 7.21 -16.24
N VAL A 222 -8.29 8.10 -17.11
CA VAL A 222 -8.03 8.04 -18.57
C VAL A 222 -6.56 8.26 -18.90
N GLU A 223 -5.84 8.92 -18.00
CA GLU A 223 -4.38 9.09 -18.02
C GLU A 223 -3.64 7.77 -17.76
N CYS A 224 -4.35 6.68 -17.45
CA CYS A 224 -3.84 5.35 -17.10
C CYS A 224 -3.16 5.24 -15.72
N GLY A 225 -2.88 6.37 -15.06
CA GLY A 225 -2.51 6.44 -13.65
C GLY A 225 -3.71 6.38 -12.69
N PHE A 226 -3.43 6.49 -11.40
CA PHE A 226 -4.46 6.49 -10.35
C PHE A 226 -4.69 7.88 -9.75
N GLN A 227 -5.95 8.17 -9.43
CA GLN A 227 -6.34 9.29 -8.58
C GLN A 227 -6.58 8.82 -7.14
N GLY A 228 -6.28 9.69 -6.17
CA GLY A 228 -6.47 9.35 -4.75
C GLY A 228 -7.92 9.28 -4.32
N ARG A 229 -8.79 10.05 -4.97
CA ARG A 229 -10.20 10.27 -4.62
C ARG A 229 -11.01 10.61 -5.85
N ALA A 230 -12.33 10.48 -5.76
CA ALA A 230 -13.21 10.86 -6.85
C ALA A 230 -13.02 12.34 -7.24
N ASN A 231 -13.04 12.64 -8.53
CA ASN A 231 -12.94 14.01 -9.06
C ASN A 231 -11.66 14.77 -8.63
N LYS A 232 -10.56 14.05 -8.37
CA LYS A 232 -9.22 14.61 -8.16
C LYS A 232 -8.29 14.14 -9.26
N LEU A 233 -7.22 14.90 -9.46
CA LEU A 233 -6.23 14.62 -10.50
C LEU A 233 -5.50 13.29 -10.25
N VAL A 234 -5.06 12.68 -11.35
CA VAL A 234 -4.10 11.58 -11.32
C VAL A 234 -2.80 12.00 -10.64
N ASP A 235 -2.21 11.11 -9.84
CA ASP A 235 -0.92 11.32 -9.19
C ASP A 235 -0.15 10.01 -9.12
N GLY A 236 1.12 10.07 -9.50
CA GLY A 236 2.04 8.95 -9.50
C GLY A 236 2.01 8.17 -8.20
N CYS A 237 1.93 8.83 -7.03
CA CYS A 237 1.99 8.20 -5.71
C CYS A 237 0.91 7.12 -5.47
N TYR A 238 -0.25 7.27 -6.11
CA TYR A 238 -1.36 6.32 -5.98
C TYR A 238 -1.14 5.02 -6.73
N SER A 239 -0.06 4.90 -7.51
CA SER A 239 0.35 3.61 -8.07
C SER A 239 0.62 2.56 -6.98
N PHE A 240 1.10 2.97 -5.80
CA PHE A 240 1.22 2.09 -4.63
C PHE A 240 -0.05 2.10 -3.80
N TRP A 241 -0.59 3.28 -3.46
CA TRP A 241 -1.72 3.33 -2.55
C TRP A 241 -2.98 2.65 -3.11
N GLN A 242 -3.28 2.81 -4.41
CA GLN A 242 -4.39 2.09 -5.06
C GLN A 242 -3.93 0.72 -5.58
N GLY A 243 -2.76 0.64 -6.23
CA GLY A 243 -2.22 -0.63 -6.74
C GLY A 243 -2.02 -1.69 -5.65
N GLY A 244 -1.57 -1.26 -4.47
CA GLY A 244 -1.42 -2.09 -3.28
C GLY A 244 -2.76 -2.60 -2.75
N VAL A 245 -3.83 -1.80 -2.81
CA VAL A 245 -5.18 -2.26 -2.46
C VAL A 245 -5.61 -3.42 -3.36
N PHE A 246 -5.38 -3.33 -4.67
CA PHE A 246 -5.64 -4.47 -5.57
C PHE A 246 -4.82 -5.70 -5.22
N ALA A 247 -3.52 -5.54 -4.99
CA ALA A 247 -2.63 -6.63 -4.65
C ALA A 247 -3.05 -7.36 -3.36
N LEU A 248 -3.62 -6.62 -2.41
CA LEU A 248 -4.23 -7.16 -1.20
C LEU A 248 -5.56 -7.86 -1.54
N ILE A 249 -6.53 -7.16 -2.13
CA ILE A 249 -7.88 -7.69 -2.39
C ILE A 249 -7.86 -8.99 -3.21
N GLN A 250 -6.96 -9.11 -4.20
CA GLN A 250 -6.84 -10.32 -5.04
C GLN A 250 -6.50 -11.60 -4.26
N ARG A 251 -6.06 -11.49 -3.01
CA ARG A 251 -5.73 -12.61 -2.11
C ARG A 251 -6.82 -12.88 -1.06
N LEU A 252 -7.95 -12.17 -1.12
CA LEU A 252 -9.09 -12.36 -0.22
C LEU A 252 -10.14 -13.33 -0.82
N PRO A 253 -10.53 -14.40 -0.09
CA PRO A 253 -11.46 -15.44 -0.59
C PRO A 253 -12.85 -14.93 -0.99
N SER A 254 -13.31 -13.87 -0.33
CA SER A 254 -14.66 -13.31 -0.45
C SER A 254 -14.93 -12.63 -1.79
N VAL A 255 -13.88 -12.23 -2.53
CA VAL A 255 -14.01 -11.58 -3.84
C VAL A 255 -14.09 -12.60 -4.99
N ALA A 256 -13.38 -13.73 -4.89
CA ALA A 256 -13.42 -14.76 -5.92
C ALA A 256 -14.80 -15.45 -6.03
N GLY A 257 -15.50 -15.62 -4.90
CA GLY A 257 -16.83 -16.22 -4.87
C GLY A 257 -17.93 -15.40 -5.56
N GLN A 258 -17.74 -14.08 -5.73
CA GLN A 258 -18.72 -13.20 -6.39
C GLN A 258 -18.42 -13.01 -7.89
N HIS A 259 -17.15 -13.00 -8.29
CA HIS A 259 -16.77 -12.93 -9.71
C HIS A 259 -17.20 -14.20 -10.49
N LEU A 260 -17.25 -15.35 -9.81
CA LEU A 260 -17.83 -16.59 -10.33
C LEU A 260 -19.36 -16.52 -10.51
N LYS A 261 -20.09 -15.72 -9.72
CA LYS A 261 -21.54 -15.56 -9.87
C LYS A 261 -21.93 -14.65 -11.04
N LEU A 262 -21.13 -13.61 -11.32
CA LEU A 262 -21.35 -12.72 -12.46
C LEU A 262 -21.08 -13.42 -13.81
N ASN A 263 -20.12 -14.35 -13.85
CA ASN A 263 -19.80 -15.12 -15.07
C ASN A 263 -20.76 -16.29 -15.36
N VAL A 264 -21.71 -16.61 -14.46
CA VAL A 264 -22.72 -17.67 -14.66
C VAL A 264 -24.09 -17.07 -15.08
N GLY A 265 -24.19 -15.76 -15.21
CA GLY A 265 -25.39 -15.06 -15.65
C GLY A 265 -25.38 -14.68 -17.12
N GLU A 266 -25.39 -15.65 -18.04
CA GLU A 266 -25.99 -15.58 -19.40
C GLU A 266 -25.66 -16.86 -20.18
N GLY A 267 -26.59 -17.81 -20.17
CA GLY A 267 -26.45 -19.07 -20.91
C GLY A 267 -27.59 -20.03 -20.61
N GLU A 268 -28.74 -19.83 -21.25
CA GLU A 268 -29.81 -20.83 -21.28
C GLU A 268 -29.30 -22.14 -21.88
N THR A 269 -29.44 -23.27 -21.17
CA THR A 269 -29.81 -24.53 -21.81
C THR A 269 -30.52 -25.46 -20.83
N ARG A 270 -31.71 -25.89 -21.25
CA ARG A 270 -32.60 -26.85 -20.58
C ARG A 270 -31.94 -28.23 -20.43
N GLY A 271 -32.18 -28.89 -19.30
CA GLY A 271 -32.36 -30.36 -19.27
C GLY A 271 -31.77 -31.13 -18.09
N SER A 272 -32.68 -31.76 -17.33
CA SER A 272 -32.52 -32.94 -16.46
C SER A 272 -32.08 -32.76 -15.00
N THR A 273 -33.09 -32.78 -14.14
CA THR A 273 -33.12 -33.25 -12.75
C THR A 273 -32.30 -34.51 -12.47
N GLN A 274 -31.52 -34.54 -11.37
CA GLN A 274 -31.59 -35.57 -10.31
C GLN A 274 -31.13 -34.99 -8.94
N ASN A 275 -31.85 -35.37 -7.87
CA ASN A 275 -31.61 -35.11 -6.43
C ASN A 275 -30.20 -35.53 -5.96
N VAL A 276 -29.61 -35.04 -4.86
CA VAL A 276 -29.91 -35.18 -3.42
C VAL A 276 -28.93 -34.22 -2.71
N GLY A 277 -29.17 -33.50 -1.60
CA GLY A 277 -30.10 -33.68 -0.50
C GLY A 277 -30.19 -32.40 0.35
N SER A 278 -31.35 -32.25 0.97
CA SER A 278 -31.73 -31.17 1.87
C SER A 278 -30.95 -31.28 3.19
N PHE A 279 -30.37 -30.17 3.66
CA PHE A 279 -30.01 -30.00 5.07
C PHE A 279 -30.91 -28.91 5.66
N ASN A 280 -31.77 -29.34 6.57
CA ASN A 280 -32.74 -28.51 7.27
C ASN A 280 -32.05 -27.62 8.30
N VAL A 281 -32.50 -26.36 8.34
CA VAL A 281 -32.24 -25.38 9.38
C VAL A 281 -33.18 -25.68 10.55
N SER A 282 -32.69 -26.43 11.53
CA SER A 282 -33.31 -26.53 12.85
C SER A 282 -32.30 -27.15 13.79
N ASP A 283 -31.55 -26.30 14.50
CA ASP A 283 -30.97 -26.54 15.83
C ASP A 283 -30.32 -25.21 16.27
N LEU A 284 -31.16 -24.22 16.57
CA LEU A 284 -30.78 -23.07 17.40
C LEU A 284 -31.10 -23.47 18.84
N GLU A 285 -30.16 -24.15 19.50
CA GLU A 285 -30.19 -24.27 20.96
C GLU A 285 -29.48 -23.06 21.57
N GLU A 286 -30.24 -22.33 22.39
CA GLU A 286 -29.75 -21.30 23.30
C GLU A 286 -28.78 -21.93 24.31
N GLY A 287 -27.48 -21.65 24.14
CA GLY A 287 -26.44 -22.00 25.09
C GLY A 287 -25.73 -20.75 25.58
N SER A 288 -25.93 -20.40 26.85
CA SER A 288 -25.10 -19.45 27.59
C SER A 288 -23.65 -19.98 27.64
N GLY A 289 -22.82 -19.54 26.69
CA GLY A 289 -21.43 -19.99 26.53
C GLY A 289 -20.44 -18.87 26.86
N SER A 290 -19.62 -19.12 27.88
CA SER A 290 -18.41 -18.37 28.23
C SER A 290 -17.64 -17.92 26.98
N LEU A 291 -17.20 -16.66 26.97
CA LEU A 291 -16.30 -16.08 25.98
C LEU A 291 -14.98 -16.87 26.00
N ASN A 292 -14.87 -17.93 25.20
CA ASN A 292 -13.62 -18.61 24.95
C ASN A 292 -12.78 -17.68 24.06
N THR A 293 -11.94 -16.86 24.70
CA THR A 293 -10.79 -16.21 24.07
C THR A 293 -9.84 -17.31 23.63
N TYR A 294 -10.06 -17.85 22.43
CA TYR A 294 -8.99 -18.53 21.70
C TYR A 294 -7.92 -17.48 21.48
N ASP A 295 -6.75 -17.65 22.12
CA ASP A 295 -5.55 -16.84 21.84
C ASP A 295 -5.34 -16.80 20.32
N LYS A 296 -5.68 -15.67 19.69
CA LYS A 296 -5.41 -15.48 18.27
C LYS A 296 -3.90 -15.38 18.12
N ASN A 297 -3.29 -16.32 17.39
CA ASN A 297 -1.87 -16.23 17.12
C ASN A 297 -1.61 -15.19 16.02
N TYR A 298 -1.24 -13.98 16.42
CA TYR A 298 -0.94 -12.88 15.51
C TYR A 298 0.37 -13.02 14.74
N SER A 299 1.31 -13.88 15.17
CA SER A 299 2.67 -13.96 14.59
C SER A 299 2.67 -14.39 13.12
N ASP A 300 1.66 -15.17 12.72
CA ASP A 300 1.66 -15.86 11.43
C ASP A 300 0.64 -15.29 10.44
N ILE A 301 -0.20 -14.32 10.85
CA ILE A 301 -1.30 -13.80 10.02
C ILE A 301 -0.76 -13.18 8.72
N GLY A 302 0.12 -12.17 8.83
CA GLY A 302 0.69 -11.50 7.67
C GLY A 302 1.45 -12.47 6.75
N PHE A 303 2.22 -13.39 7.33
CA PHE A 303 2.97 -14.39 6.58
C PHE A 303 2.07 -15.40 5.85
N SER A 304 1.04 -15.91 6.52
CA SER A 304 0.07 -16.82 5.94
C SER A 304 -0.74 -16.14 4.84
N TYR A 305 -1.09 -14.86 5.01
CA TYR A 305 -1.82 -14.07 4.04
C TYR A 305 -1.09 -13.94 2.70
N ILE A 306 0.19 -13.56 2.74
CA ILE A 306 0.97 -13.32 1.51
C ILE A 306 1.20 -14.60 0.72
N LYS A 307 1.30 -15.73 1.42
CA LYS A 307 1.44 -17.06 0.79
C LYS A 307 0.17 -17.50 0.06
N ARG A 308 -0.97 -16.83 0.26
CA ARG A 308 -2.19 -17.12 -0.50
C ARG A 308 -1.97 -16.76 -1.98
N PRO A 309 -2.37 -17.64 -2.91
CA PRO A 309 -2.34 -17.31 -4.32
C PRO A 309 -3.28 -16.14 -4.60
N ALA A 310 -2.96 -15.33 -5.61
CA ALA A 310 -3.95 -14.42 -6.16
C ALA A 310 -5.04 -15.25 -6.86
N GLU A 311 -6.29 -15.03 -6.48
CA GLU A 311 -7.43 -15.84 -6.96
C GLU A 311 -7.99 -15.33 -8.29
N SER A 312 -7.56 -14.14 -8.74
CA SER A 312 -7.99 -13.51 -9.99
C SER A 312 -6.84 -12.90 -10.77
N GLY A 313 -7.06 -12.70 -12.08
CA GLY A 313 -6.17 -11.88 -12.92
C GLY A 313 -6.14 -10.40 -12.49
N PRO A 314 -5.37 -9.55 -13.18
CA PRO A 314 -5.24 -8.14 -12.85
C PRO A 314 -6.59 -7.43 -12.81
N LEU A 315 -6.89 -6.76 -11.69
CA LEU A 315 -8.14 -6.03 -11.48
C LEU A 315 -8.10 -4.58 -12.04
N PHE A 316 -6.99 -4.21 -12.67
CA PHE A 316 -6.77 -2.91 -13.31
C PHE A 316 -5.83 -3.06 -14.51
N HIS A 317 -5.75 -2.04 -15.36
CA HIS A 317 -4.87 -2.04 -16.54
C HIS A 317 -3.40 -1.82 -16.13
N SER A 318 -2.70 -2.90 -15.76
CA SER A 318 -1.32 -2.86 -15.27
C SER A 318 -0.31 -2.34 -16.28
N ILE A 319 -0.39 -2.76 -17.55
CA ILE A 319 0.51 -2.28 -18.62
C ILE A 319 0.31 -0.79 -18.88
N ALA A 320 -0.93 -0.33 -18.86
CA ALA A 320 -1.24 1.10 -19.06
C ALA A 320 -0.68 1.95 -17.91
N LEU A 321 -0.76 1.44 -16.67
CA LEU A 321 -0.15 2.09 -15.50
C LEU A 321 1.37 2.14 -15.60
N GLN A 322 2.03 1.05 -16.00
CA GLN A 322 3.48 1.01 -16.19
C GLN A 322 3.91 2.07 -17.22
N GLN A 323 3.22 2.15 -18.36
CA GLN A 323 3.47 3.18 -19.37
C GLN A 323 3.27 4.59 -18.80
N TYR A 324 2.18 4.83 -18.05
CA TYR A 324 1.94 6.14 -17.41
C TYR A 324 3.11 6.55 -16.50
N ILE A 325 3.56 5.65 -15.62
CA ILE A 325 4.65 5.93 -14.69
C ILE A 325 5.94 6.24 -15.43
N LEU A 326 6.32 5.39 -16.40
CA LEU A 326 7.56 5.54 -17.16
C LEU A 326 7.56 6.83 -17.98
N LEU A 327 6.50 7.07 -18.76
CA LEU A 327 6.44 8.24 -19.63
C LEU A 327 6.33 9.55 -18.83
N CYS A 328 5.51 9.59 -17.76
CA CYS A 328 5.34 10.82 -16.98
C CYS A 328 6.54 11.12 -16.07
N SER A 329 7.34 10.13 -15.70
CA SER A 329 8.56 10.33 -14.89
C SER A 329 9.74 10.90 -15.69
N GLN A 330 9.72 10.77 -17.02
CA GLN A 330 10.82 11.17 -17.89
C GLN A 330 10.73 12.62 -18.42
N VAL A 331 9.62 13.31 -18.19
CA VAL A 331 9.44 14.68 -18.70
C VAL A 331 10.20 15.69 -17.83
N TYR A 332 11.24 16.32 -18.35
CA TYR A 332 11.94 17.43 -17.67
C TYR A 332 10.98 18.62 -17.46
N PRO A 333 10.91 19.28 -16.28
CA PRO A 333 11.74 19.15 -15.08
C PRO A 333 11.16 18.22 -13.99
N PHE A 334 10.21 17.34 -14.30
CA PHE A 334 9.52 16.48 -13.32
C PHE A 334 10.39 15.36 -12.73
N VAL A 335 11.56 15.09 -13.32
CA VAL A 335 12.57 14.11 -12.84
C VAL A 335 13.02 14.37 -11.39
N LEU A 336 12.79 15.58 -10.84
CA LEU A 336 13.31 15.98 -9.52
C LEU A 336 12.29 16.12 -8.37
N LYS A 337 11.00 15.80 -8.55
CA LYS A 337 9.98 16.14 -7.53
C LYS A 337 9.27 15.01 -6.81
N CYS A 338 9.46 13.76 -7.16
CA CYS A 338 8.84 12.68 -6.41
C CYS A 338 9.81 11.52 -6.24
N ILE A 339 10.55 11.55 -5.14
CA ILE A 339 11.01 10.34 -4.43
C ILE A 339 9.87 9.29 -4.38
N ASN A 340 8.61 9.75 -4.26
CA ASN A 340 7.42 8.90 -4.34
C ASN A 340 7.17 8.25 -5.71
N CYS A 341 7.59 8.82 -6.85
CA CYS A 341 7.45 8.19 -8.16
C CYS A 341 8.48 7.07 -8.35
N LEU A 342 9.67 7.17 -7.72
CA LEU A 342 10.71 6.15 -7.78
C LEU A 342 10.34 4.83 -7.06
N ILE A 343 9.65 4.95 -5.91
CA ILE A 343 9.12 3.80 -5.15
C ILE A 343 8.13 2.98 -6.01
N LEU A 344 7.59 3.58 -7.08
CA LEU A 344 6.46 3.07 -7.85
C LEU A 344 6.84 2.49 -9.19
N SER A 345 7.84 3.06 -9.86
CA SER A 345 8.38 2.51 -11.11
C SER A 345 9.02 1.14 -10.90
N CYS A 346 9.61 0.88 -9.73
CA CYS A 346 10.35 -0.35 -9.48
C CYS A 346 9.49 -1.50 -8.94
N GLY A 347 8.41 -1.20 -8.21
CA GLY A 347 7.52 -2.21 -7.60
C GLY A 347 6.56 -2.91 -8.56
N LEU A 348 6.37 -2.39 -9.78
CA LEU A 348 5.41 -2.93 -10.77
C LEU A 348 6.08 -3.73 -11.91
N ALA A 349 7.41 -3.70 -12.02
CA ALA A 349 8.15 -4.37 -13.10
C ALA A 349 8.43 -5.86 -12.84
N HIS A 350 8.34 -6.32 -11.59
CA HIS A 350 8.44 -7.74 -11.23
C HIS A 350 7.09 -8.24 -10.70
N GLU A 351 6.56 -9.26 -11.39
CA GLU A 351 5.34 -10.03 -11.09
C GLU A 351 4.73 -9.81 -9.69
N SER A 352 3.55 -9.18 -9.62
CA SER A 352 2.45 -9.37 -8.64
C SER A 352 2.77 -9.51 -7.12
N GLY A 353 3.99 -9.20 -6.68
CA GLY A 353 4.51 -9.60 -5.36
C GLY A 353 5.39 -8.56 -4.68
N ALA A 354 5.90 -7.55 -5.38
CA ALA A 354 6.76 -6.53 -4.75
C ALA A 354 5.97 -5.49 -3.93
N ALA A 355 4.71 -5.18 -4.27
CA ALA A 355 3.84 -4.39 -3.39
C ALA A 355 3.52 -5.11 -2.07
N VAL A 356 3.66 -6.45 -2.07
CA VAL A 356 3.35 -7.34 -0.95
C VAL A 356 4.59 -7.64 -0.11
N SER A 357 5.81 -7.45 -0.62
CA SER A 357 7.05 -7.66 0.15
C SER A 357 7.19 -6.71 1.35
N GLN A 358 6.45 -5.60 1.37
CA GLN A 358 6.34 -4.72 2.54
C GLN A 358 5.62 -5.38 3.73
N PHE A 359 4.84 -6.45 3.50
CA PHE A 359 4.13 -7.17 4.56
C PHE A 359 4.94 -8.34 5.17
N VAL A 360 6.03 -8.80 4.52
CA VAL A 360 6.87 -9.91 5.02
C VAL A 360 8.34 -9.64 4.73
N LEU A 361 9.04 -9.15 5.75
CA LEU A 361 10.47 -9.40 5.93
C LEU A 361 10.84 -10.46 7.02
N PRO A 362 9.94 -11.26 7.65
CA PRO A 362 10.38 -12.32 8.57
C PRO A 362 11.04 -13.51 7.85
N GLY A 363 11.02 -13.57 6.52
CA GLY A 363 11.51 -14.73 5.76
C GLY A 363 13.02 -14.75 5.43
N LYS A 364 13.72 -13.61 5.50
CA LYS A 364 15.17 -13.56 5.18
C LYS A 364 16.08 -13.57 6.41
N TYR A 365 15.55 -13.22 7.57
CA TYR A 365 16.30 -13.18 8.81
C TYR A 365 15.55 -14.04 9.82
N GLY A 366 16.12 -15.21 10.14
CA GLY A 366 15.53 -16.13 11.11
C GLY A 366 15.20 -15.42 12.42
N SER A 367 14.16 -15.91 13.11
CA SER A 367 13.68 -15.47 14.43
C SER A 367 14.66 -14.57 15.20
N VAL A 368 14.50 -13.25 15.07
CA VAL A 368 15.30 -12.29 15.84
C VAL A 368 14.71 -12.27 17.25
N SER A 369 15.47 -12.84 18.19
CA SER A 369 15.12 -12.80 19.61
C SER A 369 15.42 -11.41 20.15
N PHE A 370 14.39 -10.58 20.31
CA PHE A 370 14.53 -9.25 20.91
C PHE A 370 14.54 -9.38 22.44
N ALA A 371 15.59 -8.90 23.09
CA ALA A 371 15.69 -8.88 24.54
C ALA A 371 14.55 -8.02 25.14
N THR A 372 13.69 -8.64 25.94
CA THR A 372 12.66 -7.93 26.70
C THR A 372 13.31 -7.13 27.83
N SER A 373 13.21 -5.80 27.79
CA SER A 373 13.47 -4.98 28.98
C SER A 373 12.41 -5.30 30.04
N PRO A 374 12.79 -5.49 31.33
CA PRO A 374 11.82 -5.76 32.38
C PRO A 374 10.85 -4.58 32.51
N LYS A 375 9.55 -4.89 32.57
CA LYS A 375 8.49 -3.95 32.95
C LYS A 375 8.82 -3.44 34.36
N THR A 376 9.14 -2.16 34.50
CA THR A 376 9.23 -1.47 35.79
C THR A 376 7.90 -0.88 36.17
#